data_AF-A0A1Y0MZ76-F1
#
_entry.id   AF-A0A1Y0MZ76-F1
#
_cell.length_a   1.000
_cell.length_b   1.000
_cell.length_c   1.000
_cell.angle_alpha   90.00
_cell.angle_beta   90.00
_cell.angle_gamma   90.00
#
_symmetry.space_group_name_H-M   'P 1'
#
loop_
_entity.id
_entity.type
_entity.pdbx_description
1 polymer ?
#
loop_
_entity_poly.entity_id
_entity_poly.type
_entity_poly.pdbx_seq_one_letter_code
_entity_poly.pdbx_strand_id
1 'polypeptide(L)'
;MKKVMLLCLLYTGFLNAQLLDLKDKDIVFKTVNKSQIFKVNNFKFIVTWDKKLSYSSNFESHYGGIEELQIYKDGQCMNSFKNMEDPTALDRIVFRFYDYNLDGYIDFTVPIDSGKNTWEKYYLYNPTKNKYEHIETWDYLRIQKIDKTNKRILTQPDGNGDNRELFKIEGNKLIEIERR
;
A
#
# COMPACT_ATOMS: atom_id res chain seq x y z
N MET A 1 47.13 -11.33 -41.38
CA MET A 1 46.73 -11.33 -39.95
C MET A 1 46.15 -9.98 -39.58
N LYS A 2 44.81 -9.84 -39.56
CA LYS A 2 44.14 -8.63 -39.05
C LYS A 2 43.42 -9.01 -37.76
N LYS A 3 43.98 -8.60 -36.61
CA LYS A 3 43.28 -8.65 -35.32
C LYS A 3 42.21 -7.55 -35.34
N VAL A 4 40.96 -7.94 -35.57
CA VAL A 4 39.82 -7.06 -35.29
C VAL A 4 39.56 -7.19 -33.80
N MET A 5 40.02 -6.18 -33.05
CA MET A 5 39.74 -6.05 -31.63
C MET A 5 38.32 -5.49 -31.50
N LEU A 6 37.35 -6.38 -31.27
CA LEU A 6 35.96 -6.02 -30.99
C LEU A 6 35.92 -5.43 -29.57
N LEU A 7 35.89 -4.11 -29.48
CA LEU A 7 35.68 -3.39 -28.23
C LEU A 7 34.22 -3.55 -27.83
N CYS A 8 33.91 -4.58 -27.04
CA CYS A 8 32.63 -4.67 -26.33
C CYS A 8 32.60 -3.55 -25.29
N LEU A 9 32.12 -2.37 -25.69
CA LEU A 9 31.63 -1.35 -24.77
C LEU A 9 30.41 -1.94 -24.06
N LEU A 10 30.66 -2.61 -22.94
CA LEU A 10 29.66 -2.87 -21.92
C LEU A 10 29.20 -1.50 -21.42
N TYR A 11 28.18 -0.95 -22.06
CA TYR A 11 27.34 0.07 -21.47
C TYR A 11 26.69 -0.56 -20.24
N THR A 12 27.40 -0.59 -19.12
CA THR A 12 26.76 -0.55 -17.81
C THR A 12 26.17 0.85 -17.70
N GLY A 13 25.05 1.08 -18.40
CA GLY A 13 24.15 2.13 -18.02
C GLY A 13 23.79 1.84 -16.58
N PHE A 14 24.46 2.52 -15.64
CA PHE A 14 23.87 2.79 -14.36
C PHE A 14 22.56 3.49 -14.72
N LEU A 15 21.47 2.73 -14.79
CA LEU A 15 20.13 3.26 -14.82
C LEU A 15 20.06 4.11 -13.57
N ASN A 16 20.32 5.41 -13.72
CA ASN A 16 19.99 6.43 -12.75
C ASN A 16 18.47 6.40 -12.66
N ALA A 17 17.97 5.46 -11.87
CA ALA A 17 16.56 5.28 -11.72
C ALA A 17 16.04 6.53 -11.01
N GLN A 18 15.03 7.13 -11.63
CA GLN A 18 14.47 8.39 -11.17
C GLN A 18 13.36 8.07 -10.17
N LEU A 19 13.38 8.78 -9.04
CA LEU A 19 12.23 8.81 -8.13
C LEU A 19 11.05 9.49 -8.85
N LEU A 20 10.01 8.73 -9.11
CA LEU A 20 8.77 9.17 -9.75
C LEU A 20 7.71 9.44 -8.70
N ASP A 21 6.92 10.50 -8.88
CA ASP A 21 5.82 10.81 -7.98
C ASP A 21 4.78 9.68 -7.97
N LEU A 22 4.40 9.22 -6.78
CA LEU A 22 3.40 8.16 -6.60
C LEU A 22 2.00 8.62 -7.04
N LYS A 23 1.69 9.91 -6.84
CA LYS A 23 0.41 10.53 -7.25
C LYS A 23 0.16 10.45 -8.76
N ASP A 24 1.21 10.27 -9.56
CA ASP A 24 1.12 10.16 -11.03
C ASP A 24 1.00 8.68 -11.46
N LYS A 25 0.76 7.76 -10.52
CA LYS A 25 0.56 6.32 -10.79
C LYS A 25 -0.92 5.98 -10.77
N ASP A 26 -1.26 4.89 -11.46
CA ASP A 26 -2.60 4.35 -11.56
C ASP A 26 -3.01 3.63 -10.26
N ILE A 27 -3.23 4.39 -9.19
CA ILE A 27 -3.78 3.88 -7.93
C ILE A 27 -5.28 3.64 -8.15
N VAL A 28 -5.74 2.43 -7.85
CA VAL A 28 -7.16 2.10 -7.92
C VAL A 28 -7.81 2.36 -6.57
N PHE A 29 -8.90 3.11 -6.56
CA PHE A 29 -9.65 3.43 -5.34
C PHE A 29 -10.96 2.65 -5.28
N LYS A 30 -11.31 2.12 -4.09
CA LYS A 30 -12.62 1.53 -3.81
C LYS A 30 -13.17 2.06 -2.50
N THR A 31 -14.30 2.76 -2.57
CA THR A 31 -15.03 3.19 -1.38
C THR A 31 -16.03 2.11 -0.97
N VAL A 32 -16.06 1.84 0.33
CA VAL A 32 -16.91 0.84 0.97
C VAL A 32 -17.70 1.50 2.08
N ASN A 33 -19.02 1.41 2.01
CA ASN A 33 -19.96 1.93 3.01
C ASN A 33 -21.18 1.01 3.22
N LYS A 34 -21.10 -0.22 2.69
CA LYS A 34 -22.12 -1.26 2.78
C LYS A 34 -21.50 -2.60 2.43
N SER A 35 -22.17 -3.68 2.79
CA SER A 35 -21.79 -5.02 2.35
C SER A 35 -21.80 -5.08 0.83
N GLN A 36 -20.70 -5.52 0.25
CA GLN A 36 -20.54 -5.58 -1.20
C GLN A 36 -19.44 -6.56 -1.60
N ILE A 37 -19.45 -6.90 -2.88
CA ILE A 37 -18.42 -7.70 -3.52
C ILE A 37 -17.79 -6.88 -4.62
N PHE A 38 -16.47 -6.82 -4.66
CA PHE A 38 -15.74 -6.21 -5.76
C PHE A 38 -14.49 -7.01 -6.12
N LYS A 39 -13.91 -6.69 -7.28
CA LYS A 39 -12.68 -7.32 -7.78
C LYS A 39 -11.62 -6.26 -8.05
N VAL A 40 -10.37 -6.63 -7.80
CA VAL A 40 -9.19 -5.89 -8.23
C VAL A 40 -8.20 -6.94 -8.73
N ASN A 41 -7.80 -6.85 -10.00
CA ASN A 41 -7.03 -7.89 -10.70
C ASN A 41 -7.68 -9.28 -10.53
N ASN A 42 -6.91 -10.29 -10.10
CA ASN A 42 -7.34 -11.65 -9.86
C ASN A 42 -7.90 -11.88 -8.44
N PHE A 43 -8.05 -10.83 -7.63
CA PHE A 43 -8.57 -10.91 -6.27
C PHE A 43 -10.04 -10.50 -6.21
N LYS A 44 -10.83 -11.26 -5.46
CA LYS A 44 -12.23 -10.95 -5.13
C LYS A 44 -12.32 -10.62 -3.65
N PHE A 45 -12.86 -9.44 -3.36
CA PHE A 45 -13.08 -8.93 -2.01
C PHE A 45 -14.56 -9.05 -1.70
N ILE A 46 -14.90 -9.67 -0.58
CA ILE A 46 -16.25 -9.76 -0.03
C ILE A 46 -16.23 -9.00 1.28
N VAL A 47 -17.06 -7.97 1.36
CA VAL A 47 -17.18 -7.11 2.52
C VAL A 47 -18.52 -7.35 3.19
N THR A 48 -18.47 -7.59 4.50
CA THR A 48 -19.60 -7.47 5.42
C THR A 48 -19.46 -6.17 6.20
N TRP A 49 -20.40 -5.24 6.01
CA TRP A 49 -20.42 -3.95 6.69
C TRP A 49 -21.36 -3.98 7.88
N ASP A 50 -20.90 -3.49 9.03
CA ASP A 50 -21.72 -3.24 10.20
C ASP A 50 -21.76 -1.73 10.47
N LYS A 51 -22.98 -1.18 10.54
CA LYS A 51 -23.22 0.25 10.81
C LYS A 51 -22.96 0.66 12.25
N LYS A 52 -22.81 -0.29 13.16
CA LYS A 52 -22.62 -0.06 14.59
C LYS A 52 -21.35 -0.69 15.15
N LEU A 53 -20.38 -0.97 14.28
CA LEU A 53 -19.17 -1.72 14.64
C LEU A 53 -18.39 -1.05 15.77
N SER A 54 -18.35 0.27 15.79
CA SER A 54 -17.44 1.03 16.65
C SER A 54 -18.18 2.14 17.38
N TYR A 55 -17.91 2.31 18.68
CA TYR A 55 -18.54 3.33 19.51
C TYR A 55 -17.60 4.50 19.77
N SER A 56 -18.07 5.72 19.53
CA SER A 56 -17.39 6.93 19.96
C SER A 56 -18.04 7.46 21.23
N SER A 57 -17.28 7.51 22.34
CA SER A 57 -17.72 8.23 23.53
C SER A 57 -17.84 9.73 23.30
N ASN A 58 -17.02 10.30 22.39
CA ASN A 58 -17.01 11.74 22.11
C ASN A 58 -18.29 12.20 21.39
N PHE A 59 -18.86 11.35 20.54
CA PHE A 59 -20.10 11.64 19.81
C PHE A 59 -21.31 10.88 20.38
N GLU A 60 -21.15 10.16 21.50
CA GLU A 60 -22.13 9.25 22.10
C GLU A 60 -22.91 8.41 21.06
N SER A 61 -22.21 7.93 20.04
CA SER A 61 -22.82 7.28 18.87
C SER A 61 -21.91 6.22 18.28
N HIS A 62 -22.51 5.31 17.52
CA HIS A 62 -21.76 4.33 16.76
C HIS A 62 -21.45 4.83 15.34
N TYR A 63 -20.29 4.44 14.85
CA TYR A 63 -19.90 4.56 13.45
C TYR A 63 -19.71 3.17 12.84
N GLY A 64 -19.84 3.13 11.51
CA GLY A 64 -19.77 1.89 10.76
C GLY A 64 -18.35 1.36 10.61
N GLY A 65 -18.26 0.19 10.01
CA GLY A 65 -17.00 -0.39 9.60
C GLY A 65 -17.21 -1.74 8.94
N ILE A 66 -16.11 -2.40 8.63
CA ILE A 66 -16.11 -3.73 8.03
C ILE A 66 -16.00 -4.75 9.15
N GLU A 67 -17.12 -5.40 9.46
CA GLU A 67 -17.17 -6.52 10.39
C GLU A 67 -16.26 -7.65 9.91
N GLU A 68 -16.33 -7.98 8.61
CA GLU A 68 -15.47 -8.98 7.98
C GLU A 68 -15.13 -8.60 6.53
N LEU A 69 -13.84 -8.66 6.21
CA LEU A 69 -13.30 -8.61 4.86
C LEU A 69 -12.74 -9.98 4.51
N GLN A 70 -13.36 -10.67 3.56
CA GLN A 70 -12.81 -11.89 2.99
C GLN A 70 -12.19 -11.64 1.63
N ILE A 71 -11.01 -12.21 1.40
CA ILE A 71 -10.27 -12.06 0.15
C ILE A 71 -10.07 -13.43 -0.48
N TYR A 72 -10.51 -13.56 -1.72
CA TYR A 72 -10.41 -14.78 -2.51
C TYR A 72 -9.51 -14.58 -3.72
N LYS A 73 -8.79 -15.63 -4.09
CA LYS A 73 -8.06 -15.75 -5.35
C LYS A 73 -8.24 -17.17 -5.86
N ASP A 74 -8.52 -17.30 -7.15
CA ASP A 74 -8.75 -18.60 -7.81
C ASP A 74 -9.80 -19.48 -7.08
N GLY A 75 -10.82 -18.83 -6.52
CA GLY A 75 -11.91 -19.49 -5.79
C GLY A 75 -11.61 -19.89 -4.34
N GLN A 76 -10.37 -19.72 -3.87
CA GLN A 76 -9.97 -20.04 -2.49
C GLN A 76 -9.95 -18.79 -1.61
N CYS A 77 -10.49 -18.89 -0.39
CA CYS A 77 -10.38 -17.84 0.61
C CYS A 77 -8.96 -17.83 1.18
N MET A 78 -8.24 -16.72 1.04
CA MET A 78 -6.86 -16.57 1.51
C MET A 78 -6.77 -15.78 2.81
N ASN A 79 -7.68 -14.84 3.01
CA ASN A 79 -7.71 -13.97 4.17
C ASN A 79 -9.15 -13.75 4.63
N SER A 80 -9.32 -13.67 5.94
CA SER A 80 -10.47 -13.07 6.61
C SER A 80 -9.91 -12.08 7.64
N PHE A 81 -10.16 -10.79 7.43
CA PHE A 81 -9.85 -9.74 8.40
C PHE A 81 -11.15 -9.31 9.06
N LYS A 82 -11.14 -9.16 10.38
CA LYS A 82 -12.33 -8.81 11.15
C LYS A 82 -12.16 -7.46 11.83
N ASN A 83 -13.29 -6.82 12.12
CA ASN A 83 -13.38 -5.61 12.93
C ASN A 83 -12.48 -4.47 12.40
N MET A 84 -12.57 -4.17 11.11
CA MET A 84 -11.90 -3.00 10.53
C MET A 84 -12.82 -1.79 10.65
N GLU A 85 -12.63 -1.01 11.71
CA GLU A 85 -13.42 0.20 12.01
C GLU A 85 -13.27 1.28 10.92
N ASP A 86 -14.26 2.18 10.78
CA ASP A 86 -14.09 3.43 10.03
C ASP A 86 -13.41 4.48 10.93
N PRO A 87 -12.10 4.73 10.78
CA PRO A 87 -11.39 5.66 11.66
C PRO A 87 -11.75 7.12 11.38
N THR A 88 -12.47 7.41 10.31
CA THR A 88 -12.83 8.77 9.90
C THR A 88 -14.23 9.17 10.37
N ALA A 89 -15.03 8.20 10.85
CA ALA A 89 -16.44 8.38 11.18
C ALA A 89 -17.24 9.03 10.03
N LEU A 90 -16.87 8.76 8.78
CA LEU A 90 -17.53 9.27 7.56
C LEU A 90 -18.49 8.26 6.94
N ASP A 91 -18.79 7.17 7.66
CA ASP A 91 -19.57 6.02 7.21
C ASP A 91 -19.01 5.43 5.91
N ARG A 92 -17.68 5.39 5.79
CA ARG A 92 -16.99 4.82 4.64
C ARG A 92 -15.52 4.49 4.92
N ILE A 93 -15.04 3.41 4.32
CA ILE A 93 -13.62 3.07 4.25
C ILE A 93 -13.18 3.13 2.78
N VAL A 94 -12.10 3.86 2.50
CA VAL A 94 -11.52 3.98 1.16
C VAL A 94 -10.29 3.08 1.05
N PHE A 95 -10.40 2.03 0.25
CA PHE A 95 -9.28 1.19 -0.11
C PHE A 95 -8.49 1.85 -1.23
N ARG A 96 -7.16 1.81 -1.14
CA ARG A 96 -6.26 2.17 -2.23
C ARG A 96 -5.45 0.96 -2.63
N PHE A 97 -5.41 0.66 -3.92
CA PHE A 97 -4.72 -0.52 -4.45
C PHE A 97 -3.58 -0.07 -5.33
N TYR A 98 -2.39 -0.59 -5.01
CA TYR A 98 -1.16 -0.33 -5.74
C TYR A 98 -0.12 -1.41 -5.37
N ASP A 99 0.92 -1.57 -6.16
CA ASP A 99 2.09 -2.42 -5.85
C ASP A 99 3.07 -1.61 -4.98
N TYR A 100 2.87 -1.59 -3.67
CA TYR A 100 3.59 -0.70 -2.76
C TYR A 100 4.99 -1.21 -2.44
N ASN A 101 5.16 -2.52 -2.31
CA ASN A 101 6.47 -3.16 -2.09
C ASN A 101 7.25 -3.39 -3.40
N LEU A 102 6.68 -3.02 -4.56
CA LEU A 102 7.30 -3.05 -5.88
C LEU A 102 7.74 -4.48 -6.25
N ASP A 103 6.92 -5.48 -5.92
CA ASP A 103 7.14 -6.90 -6.21
C ASP A 103 6.31 -7.43 -7.39
N GLY A 104 5.43 -6.58 -7.96
CA GLY A 104 4.58 -6.88 -9.09
C GLY A 104 3.20 -7.43 -8.72
N TYR A 105 2.88 -7.58 -7.43
CA TYR A 105 1.57 -7.97 -6.95
C TYR A 105 0.78 -6.76 -6.43
N ILE A 106 -0.55 -6.89 -6.41
CA ILE A 106 -1.42 -5.80 -5.94
C ILE A 106 -1.52 -5.87 -4.41
N ASP A 107 -1.09 -4.79 -3.76
CA ASP A 107 -1.28 -4.55 -2.34
C ASP A 107 -2.51 -3.66 -2.13
N PHE A 108 -2.91 -3.48 -0.87
CA PHE A 108 -3.92 -2.47 -0.55
C PHE A 108 -3.63 -1.74 0.75
N THR A 109 -4.14 -0.52 0.83
CA THR A 109 -4.19 0.25 2.06
C THR A 109 -5.61 0.60 2.46
N VAL A 110 -5.79 0.82 3.75
CA VAL A 110 -6.99 1.44 4.34
C VAL A 110 -6.55 2.53 5.33
N PRO A 111 -7.40 3.52 5.63
CA PRO A 111 -7.06 4.55 6.60
C PRO A 111 -6.81 3.96 8.01
N ILE A 112 -5.86 4.53 8.75
CA ILE A 112 -5.68 4.35 10.21
C ILE A 112 -6.37 5.47 10.95
N ASP A 113 -6.14 6.68 10.48
CA ASP A 113 -6.56 7.94 11.07
C ASP A 113 -6.60 8.99 9.95
N SER A 114 -7.45 9.98 10.09
CA SER A 114 -7.55 11.10 9.15
C SER A 114 -7.82 12.39 9.89
N GLY A 115 -6.78 13.21 10.01
CA GLY A 115 -6.86 14.59 10.44
C GLY A 115 -6.48 15.51 9.27
N LYS A 116 -5.41 16.29 9.46
CA LYS A 116 -4.82 17.09 8.37
C LYS A 116 -4.29 16.21 7.22
N ASN A 117 -3.81 15.01 7.56
CA ASN A 117 -3.36 13.98 6.63
C ASN A 117 -4.13 12.68 6.92
N THR A 118 -4.32 11.85 5.90
CA THR A 118 -4.78 10.47 6.06
C THR A 118 -3.56 9.56 6.18
N TRP A 119 -3.45 8.89 7.31
CA TRP A 119 -2.48 7.83 7.57
C TRP A 119 -3.06 6.48 7.17
N GLU A 120 -2.22 5.56 6.72
CA GLU A 120 -2.67 4.31 6.11
C GLU A 120 -2.05 3.07 6.76
N LYS A 121 -2.84 2.00 6.86
CA LYS A 121 -2.37 0.63 7.11
C LYS A 121 -2.06 -0.02 5.78
N TYR A 122 -0.96 -0.76 5.72
CA TYR A 122 -0.55 -1.46 4.51
C TYR A 122 -0.74 -2.97 4.65
N TYR A 123 -1.49 -3.53 3.70
CA TYR A 123 -1.70 -4.97 3.56
C TYR A 123 -0.97 -5.41 2.30
N LEU A 124 0.18 -6.04 2.49
CA LEU A 124 1.06 -6.46 1.41
C LEU A 124 0.76 -7.91 1.05
N TYR A 125 0.62 -8.20 -0.24
CA TYR A 125 0.40 -9.55 -0.71
C TYR A 125 1.70 -10.36 -0.65
N ASN A 126 1.68 -11.50 0.03
CA ASN A 126 2.81 -12.43 0.06
C ASN A 126 2.54 -13.58 -0.93
N PRO A 127 3.18 -13.60 -2.12
CA PRO A 127 2.94 -14.64 -3.11
C PRO A 127 3.38 -16.03 -2.65
N THR A 128 4.41 -16.12 -1.80
CA THR A 128 4.92 -17.39 -1.26
C THR A 128 3.93 -18.02 -0.29
N LYS A 129 3.24 -17.20 0.53
CA LYS A 129 2.25 -17.66 1.51
C LYS A 129 0.81 -17.66 0.98
N ASN A 130 0.61 -17.10 -0.22
CA ASN A 130 -0.71 -16.90 -0.85
C ASN A 130 -1.70 -16.21 0.10
N LYS A 131 -1.28 -15.12 0.75
CA LYS A 131 -2.12 -14.31 1.66
C LYS A 131 -1.63 -12.87 1.75
N TYR A 132 -2.51 -11.96 2.11
CA TYR A 132 -2.17 -10.61 2.54
C TYR A 132 -1.64 -10.62 3.99
N GLU A 133 -0.64 -9.79 4.25
CA GLU A 133 -0.05 -9.57 5.57
C GLU A 133 -0.11 -8.08 5.89
N HIS A 134 -0.70 -7.73 7.04
CA HIS A 134 -0.58 -6.38 7.60
C HIS A 134 0.83 -6.25 8.19
N ILE A 135 1.61 -5.27 7.73
CA ILE A 135 2.98 -5.06 8.18
C ILE A 135 3.06 -3.74 8.93
N GLU A 136 3.09 -3.80 10.27
CA GLU A 136 3.04 -2.60 11.13
C GLU A 136 4.15 -1.59 10.85
N THR A 137 5.34 -2.01 10.41
CA THR A 137 6.44 -1.09 10.07
C THR A 137 6.13 -0.21 8.84
N TRP A 138 5.07 -0.53 8.10
CA TRP A 138 4.58 0.30 7.00
C TRP A 138 3.49 1.28 7.42
N ASP A 139 2.88 1.09 8.59
CA ASP A 139 1.81 1.96 9.07
C ASP A 139 2.33 3.39 9.20
N TYR A 140 1.45 4.35 8.93
CA TYR A 140 1.77 5.79 8.92
C TYR A 140 2.78 6.24 7.85
N LEU A 141 3.25 5.36 6.96
CA LEU A 141 4.05 5.82 5.83
C LEU A 141 3.21 6.63 4.84
N ARG A 142 3.70 7.83 4.52
CA ARG A 142 3.17 8.66 3.44
C ARG A 142 4.15 8.65 2.29
N ILE A 143 3.94 7.78 1.32
CA ILE A 143 4.85 7.67 0.17
C ILE A 143 4.66 8.87 -0.76
N GLN A 144 5.75 9.58 -1.05
CA GLN A 144 5.79 10.67 -2.03
C GLN A 144 6.20 10.15 -3.40
N LYS A 145 7.33 9.43 -3.43
CA LYS A 145 7.96 8.97 -4.66
C LYS A 145 8.37 7.51 -4.55
N ILE A 146 8.44 6.88 -5.71
CA ILE A 146 8.86 5.49 -5.86
C ILE A 146 9.94 5.36 -6.93
N ASP A 147 10.83 4.40 -6.75
CA ASP A 147 11.80 3.95 -7.72
C ASP A 147 11.64 2.43 -7.87
N LYS A 148 10.95 2.02 -8.93
CA LYS A 148 10.68 0.61 -9.22
C LYS A 148 11.95 -0.19 -9.50
N THR A 149 12.92 0.43 -10.16
CA THR A 149 14.15 -0.25 -10.60
C THR A 149 15.02 -0.62 -9.40
N ASN A 150 15.19 0.31 -8.45
CA ASN A 150 16.00 0.07 -7.26
C ASN A 150 15.18 -0.37 -6.03
N LYS A 151 13.86 -0.54 -6.19
CA LYS A 151 12.91 -0.81 -5.10
C LYS A 151 13.07 0.15 -3.92
N ARG A 152 12.92 1.45 -4.19
CA ARG A 152 13.00 2.49 -3.15
C ARG A 152 11.74 3.32 -3.09
N ILE A 153 11.48 3.85 -1.91
CA ILE A 153 10.40 4.81 -1.66
C ILE A 153 10.94 6.00 -0.89
N LEU A 154 10.46 7.19 -1.23
CA LEU A 154 10.73 8.43 -0.49
C LEU A 154 9.43 8.88 0.16
N THR A 155 9.46 9.18 1.46
CA THR A 155 8.28 9.67 2.18
C THR A 155 7.96 11.13 1.84
N GLN A 156 6.76 11.56 2.17
CA GLN A 156 6.33 12.95 2.14
C GLN A 156 6.89 13.68 3.37
N PRO A 157 7.23 14.97 3.25
CA PRO A 157 7.64 15.75 4.40
C PRO A 157 6.46 16.03 5.33
N ASP A 158 6.78 16.33 6.59
CA ASP A 158 5.85 16.87 7.56
C ASP A 158 5.91 18.39 7.56
N GLY A 159 4.83 19.01 7.07
CA GLY A 159 4.73 20.46 6.97
C GLY A 159 5.77 21.02 6.00
N ASN A 160 6.55 21.99 6.48
CA ASN A 160 7.50 22.76 5.67
C ASN A 160 8.96 22.28 5.81
N GLY A 161 9.24 21.28 6.65
CA GLY A 161 10.59 20.73 6.80
C GLY A 161 10.95 19.74 5.69
N ASP A 162 12.24 19.51 5.44
CA ASP A 162 12.70 18.38 4.63
C ASP A 162 13.13 17.22 5.55
N ASN A 163 12.14 16.57 6.16
CA ASN A 163 12.30 15.36 6.98
C ASN A 163 11.93 14.08 6.22
N ARG A 164 12.12 14.09 4.90
CA ARG A 164 11.80 12.93 4.05
C ARG A 164 12.82 11.82 4.28
N GLU A 165 12.30 10.63 4.46
CA GLU A 165 13.08 9.41 4.65
C GLU A 165 13.08 8.60 3.36
N LEU A 166 14.26 8.07 3.01
CA LEU A 166 14.44 7.20 1.86
C LEU A 166 14.57 5.76 2.36
N PHE A 167 13.70 4.88 1.89
CA PHE A 167 13.76 3.46 2.23
C PHE A 167 14.11 2.63 1.01
N LYS A 168 14.91 1.59 1.21
CA LYS A 168 15.00 0.42 0.32
C LYS A 168 13.99 -0.61 0.78
N ILE A 169 13.32 -1.23 -0.18
CA ILE A 169 12.41 -2.35 0.06
C ILE A 169 13.14 -3.66 -0.19
N GLU A 170 13.14 -4.55 0.80
CA GLU A 170 13.64 -5.92 0.69
C GLU A 170 12.55 -6.91 1.08
N GLY A 171 11.86 -7.47 0.07
CA GLY A 171 10.62 -8.21 0.28
C GLY A 171 9.55 -7.27 0.84
N ASN A 172 9.02 -7.58 2.03
CA ASN A 172 8.04 -6.74 2.73
C ASN A 172 8.68 -5.83 3.79
N LYS A 173 10.01 -5.77 3.86
CA LYS A 173 10.74 -4.98 4.86
C LYS A 173 11.20 -3.64 4.28
N LEU A 174 11.21 -2.64 5.14
CA LEU A 174 11.78 -1.33 4.86
C LEU A 174 13.12 -1.22 5.57
N ILE A 175 14.11 -0.74 4.83
CA ILE A 175 15.46 -0.48 5.31
C ILE A 175 15.75 0.98 5.02
N GLU A 176 15.87 1.79 6.07
CA GLU A 176 16.20 3.20 5.93
C GLU A 176 17.59 3.35 5.29
N ILE A 177 17.71 4.26 4.34
CA ILE A 177 18.97 4.62 3.69
C ILE A 177 19.28 6.06 4.05
N GLU A 178 20.45 6.27 4.64
CA GLU A 178 20.93 7.59 4.99
C GLU A 178 21.03 8.48 3.74
N ARG A 179 20.37 9.64 3.78
CA ARG A 179 20.40 10.62 2.70
C ARG A 179 21.67 11.46 2.86
N ARG A 180 22.68 11.18 2.03
CA ARG A 180 23.89 12.03 1.91
C ARG A 180 23.56 13.38 1.30
#